data_AF-A0A1B6BWL6-F1
#
_entry.id   AF-A0A1B6BWL6-F1
#
_cell.length_a   1.000
_cell.length_b   1.000
_cell.length_c   1.000
_cell.angle_alpha   90.00
_cell.angle_beta   90.00
_cell.angle_gamma   90.00
#
_symmetry.space_group_name_H-M   'P 1'
#
loop_
_entity.id
_entity.type
_entity.pdbx_description
1 polymer ?
#
loop_
_entity_poly.entity_id
_entity_poly.type
_entity_poly.pdbx_seq_one_letter_code
_entity_poly.pdbx_strand_id
1 'polypeptide(L)'
;AVFVGYINFDRIIGGPAYRAIYEAALKLVELNVIKEVTFAVVTSQLTADYMGVDSTPVFRMYLWNETKEYNGLHVGENLVRWVVRNIHQVTVWLTPPGIKSLTLAPYISDGPVLIMFTPTLSFQNYDMLREIALEYYNCQKHQSVSLLARYIAYHLEEKILQLKHLDIVCEKQKSKEENFNIPVQIINQPWNNSSFVKNRKQSKLGWADSICQLGANKQTILNYYMF
;
A
#
# COMPACT_ATOMS: atom_id res chain seq x y z
N ALA A 1 -9.02 -2.36 5.64
CA ALA A 1 -9.58 -2.78 6.94
C ALA A 1 -8.51 -2.71 8.02
N VAL A 2 -8.87 -2.63 9.30
CA VAL A 2 -7.91 -2.70 10.41
C VAL A 2 -8.29 -3.85 11.34
N PHE A 3 -7.36 -4.79 11.54
CA PHE A 3 -7.50 -5.89 12.48
C PHE A 3 -6.74 -5.57 13.77
N VAL A 4 -7.46 -5.49 14.88
CA VAL A 4 -6.95 -5.03 16.18
C VAL A 4 -7.05 -6.15 17.20
N GLY A 5 -5.93 -6.46 17.84
CA GLY A 5 -5.89 -7.32 19.03
C GLY A 5 -5.78 -6.49 20.30
N TYR A 6 -6.77 -6.60 21.17
CA TYR A 6 -6.74 -6.06 22.53
C TYR A 6 -6.14 -7.11 23.44
N ILE A 7 -4.90 -6.88 23.89
CA ILE A 7 -4.12 -7.89 24.62
C ILE A 7 -3.45 -7.22 25.81
N ASN A 8 -3.79 -7.67 27.01
CA ASN A 8 -3.06 -7.29 28.22
C ASN A 8 -1.82 -8.19 28.37
N PHE A 9 -0.65 -7.57 28.54
CA PHE A 9 0.64 -8.24 28.69
C PHE A 9 1.10 -8.38 30.14
N ASP A 10 0.19 -8.26 31.12
CA ASP A 10 0.52 -8.33 32.54
C ASP A 10 1.47 -9.48 32.88
N ARG A 11 2.76 -9.12 33.07
CA ARG A 11 3.89 -9.99 33.41
C ARG A 11 4.23 -11.11 32.40
N ILE A 12 3.71 -11.05 31.17
CA ILE A 12 4.00 -12.04 30.12
C ILE A 12 4.49 -11.33 28.86
N ILE A 13 5.74 -11.60 28.47
CA ILE A 13 6.25 -11.19 27.14
C ILE A 13 5.72 -12.18 26.11
N GLY A 14 4.96 -11.71 25.12
CA GLY A 14 4.60 -12.51 23.95
C GLY A 14 3.62 -13.65 24.22
N GLY A 15 2.50 -13.37 24.91
CA GLY A 15 1.44 -14.36 25.18
C GLY A 15 0.84 -15.00 23.92
N PRO A 16 0.09 -16.13 24.05
CA PRO A 16 -0.41 -16.91 22.93
C PRO A 16 -1.31 -16.10 21.97
N ALA A 17 -2.10 -15.16 22.50
CA ALA A 17 -2.91 -14.25 21.69
C ALA A 17 -2.04 -13.34 20.81
N TYR A 18 -0.95 -12.79 21.36
CA TYR A 18 -0.03 -11.95 20.59
C TYR A 18 0.71 -12.74 19.52
N ARG A 19 1.13 -13.96 19.85
CA ARG A 19 1.75 -14.86 18.87
C ARG A 19 0.80 -15.16 17.71
N ALA A 20 -0.46 -15.43 17.98
CA ALA A 20 -1.45 -15.72 16.94
C ALA A 20 -1.66 -14.55 15.97
N ILE A 21 -1.82 -13.32 16.49
CA ILE A 21 -1.97 -12.13 15.63
C ILE A 21 -0.69 -11.82 14.85
N TYR A 22 0.48 -12.02 15.46
CA TYR A 22 1.77 -11.83 14.79
C TYR A 22 1.98 -12.83 13.65
N GLU A 23 1.74 -14.12 13.89
CA GLU A 23 1.80 -15.16 12.85
C GLU A 23 0.80 -14.90 11.72
N ALA A 24 -0.41 -14.43 12.06
CA ALA A 24 -1.43 -14.09 11.06
C ALA A 24 -1.02 -12.89 10.20
N ALA A 25 -0.45 -11.85 10.83
CA ALA A 25 0.05 -10.67 10.13
C ALA A 25 1.16 -11.03 9.14
N LEU A 26 2.13 -11.86 9.54
CA LEU A 26 3.20 -12.33 8.66
C LEU A 26 2.64 -13.11 7.46
N LYS A 27 1.77 -14.09 7.70
CA LYS A 27 1.16 -14.90 6.63
C LYS A 27 0.36 -14.06 5.63
N LEU A 28 -0.38 -13.05 6.09
CA LEU A 28 -1.17 -12.20 5.20
C LEU A 28 -0.31 -11.26 4.36
N VAL A 29 0.82 -10.80 4.90
CA VAL A 29 1.80 -10.02 4.14
C VAL A 29 2.46 -10.87 3.05
N GLU A 30 2.70 -12.16 3.31
CA GLU A 30 3.24 -13.08 2.30
C GLU A 30 2.24 -13.37 1.16
N LEU A 31 0.94 -13.42 1.47
CA LEU A 31 -0.10 -13.74 0.48
C LEU A 31 -0.40 -12.57 -0.46
N ASN A 32 -0.40 -11.33 0.05
CA ASN A 32 -0.84 -10.16 -0.71
C ASN A 32 0.20 -9.03 -0.64
N VAL A 33 0.72 -8.65 -1.82
CA VAL A 33 1.59 -7.46 -1.96
C VAL A 33 0.82 -6.17 -1.64
N ILE A 34 -0.52 -6.20 -1.77
CA ILE A 34 -1.40 -5.07 -1.48
C ILE A 34 -1.98 -5.26 -0.08
N LYS A 35 -1.65 -4.31 0.81
CA LYS A 35 -2.02 -4.36 2.22
C LYS A 35 -3.48 -3.96 2.41
N GLU A 36 -4.39 -4.88 2.12
CA GLU A 36 -5.82 -4.65 2.33
C GLU A 36 -6.19 -4.61 3.83
N VAL A 37 -5.38 -5.24 4.68
CA VAL A 37 -5.58 -5.27 6.14
C VAL A 37 -4.34 -4.75 6.87
N THR A 38 -4.54 -3.80 7.76
CA THR A 38 -3.52 -3.34 8.71
C THR A 38 -3.73 -4.03 10.04
N PHE A 39 -2.67 -4.57 10.62
CA PHE A 39 -2.69 -5.18 11.96
C PHE A 39 -2.27 -4.16 13.01
N ALA A 40 -2.99 -4.11 14.13
CA ALA A 40 -2.65 -3.30 15.29
C ALA A 40 -2.87 -4.08 16.58
N VAL A 41 -2.15 -3.70 17.63
CA VAL A 41 -2.27 -4.30 18.96
C VAL A 41 -2.46 -3.18 19.97
N VAL A 42 -3.52 -3.27 20.77
CA VAL A 42 -3.80 -2.37 21.87
C VAL A 42 -3.44 -3.09 23.16
N THR A 43 -2.48 -2.52 23.89
CA THR A 43 -1.92 -3.11 25.12
C THR A 43 -2.40 -2.46 26.40
N SER A 44 -2.89 -1.22 26.29
CA SER A 44 -3.40 -0.43 27.41
C SER A 44 -4.85 -0.82 27.70
N GLN A 45 -5.13 -1.25 28.93
CA GLN A 45 -6.50 -1.54 29.38
C GLN A 45 -7.38 -0.28 29.28
N LEU A 46 -6.86 0.89 29.68
CA LEU A 46 -7.60 2.16 29.57
C LEU A 46 -8.03 2.45 28.13
N THR A 47 -7.20 2.12 27.15
CA THR A 47 -7.52 2.29 25.73
C THR A 47 -8.51 1.24 25.24
N ALA A 48 -8.41 0.00 25.75
CA ALA A 48 -9.38 -1.06 25.47
C ALA A 48 -10.78 -0.68 25.98
N ASP A 49 -10.87 -0.19 27.23
CA ASP A 49 -12.12 0.25 27.86
C ASP A 49 -12.75 1.42 27.07
N TYR A 50 -11.95 2.41 26.68
CA TYR A 50 -12.42 3.52 25.84
C TYR A 50 -12.95 3.06 24.47
N MET A 51 -12.42 1.95 23.95
CA MET A 51 -12.87 1.32 22.70
C MET A 51 -14.02 0.30 22.92
N GLY A 52 -14.61 0.26 24.12
CA GLY A 52 -15.72 -0.63 24.47
C GLY A 52 -15.32 -2.10 24.48
N VAL A 53 -14.12 -2.40 24.99
CA VAL A 53 -13.60 -3.77 25.16
C VAL A 53 -13.49 -4.05 26.66
N ASP A 54 -14.47 -4.75 27.21
CA ASP A 54 -14.56 -5.00 28.65
C ASP A 54 -13.64 -6.14 29.14
N SER A 55 -13.12 -6.96 28.23
CA SER A 55 -12.26 -8.10 28.55
C SER A 55 -11.16 -8.28 27.51
N THR A 56 -10.00 -8.78 27.95
CA THR A 56 -8.88 -9.12 27.07
C THR A 56 -8.43 -10.55 27.36
N PRO A 57 -7.96 -11.33 26.35
CA PRO A 57 -7.71 -10.93 24.96
C PRO A 57 -8.94 -10.98 24.05
N VAL A 58 -9.12 -9.95 23.22
CA VAL A 58 -10.20 -9.84 22.21
C VAL A 58 -9.63 -9.40 20.86
N PHE A 59 -10.17 -9.94 19.77
CA PHE A 59 -9.78 -9.57 18.41
C PHE A 59 -10.97 -8.96 17.66
N ARG A 60 -10.80 -7.74 17.16
CA ARG A 60 -11.81 -7.02 16.36
C ARG A 60 -11.26 -6.62 15.01
N MET A 61 -12.11 -6.67 13.99
CA MET A 61 -11.83 -6.13 12.67
C MET A 61 -12.76 -4.96 12.39
N TYR A 62 -12.16 -3.80 12.19
CA TYR A 62 -12.83 -2.57 11.78
C TYR A 62 -12.84 -2.50 10.25
N LEU A 63 -14.03 -2.65 9.70
CA LEU A 63 -14.31 -2.48 8.28
C LEU A 63 -14.84 -1.06 8.03
N TRP A 64 -15.18 -0.76 6.77
CA TRP A 64 -15.62 0.59 6.38
C TRP A 64 -17.04 0.93 6.88
N ASN A 65 -17.90 -0.09 7.09
CA ASN A 65 -19.29 0.06 7.52
C ASN A 65 -19.62 -0.68 8.83
N GLU A 66 -18.84 -1.68 9.21
CA GLU A 66 -19.14 -2.56 10.35
C GLU A 66 -17.88 -2.89 11.16
N THR A 67 -18.08 -3.39 12.37
CA THR A 67 -17.01 -3.96 13.21
C THR A 67 -17.37 -5.39 13.51
N LYS A 68 -16.43 -6.31 13.26
CA LYS A 68 -16.61 -7.74 13.53
C LYS A 68 -15.69 -8.20 14.65
N GLU A 69 -16.22 -8.97 15.58
CA GLU A 69 -15.43 -9.59 16.66
C GLU A 69 -15.17 -11.06 16.34
N TYR A 70 -13.95 -11.53 16.61
CA TYR A 70 -13.56 -12.92 16.40
C TYR A 70 -13.73 -13.73 17.68
N ASN A 71 -14.59 -14.75 17.61
CA ASN A 71 -14.96 -15.61 18.74
C ASN A 71 -14.34 -17.02 18.68
N GLY A 72 -13.33 -17.23 17.83
CA GLY A 72 -12.70 -18.53 17.63
C GLY A 72 -11.43 -18.74 18.45
N LEU A 73 -10.75 -19.87 18.23
CA LEU A 73 -9.48 -20.16 18.88
C LEU A 73 -8.37 -19.19 18.42
N HIS A 74 -7.53 -18.75 19.36
CA HIS A 74 -6.43 -17.81 19.12
C HIS A 74 -5.24 -18.52 18.46
N VAL A 75 -5.42 -18.93 17.20
CA VAL A 75 -4.42 -19.64 16.38
C VAL A 75 -4.24 -18.86 15.09
N GLY A 76 -2.98 -18.59 14.71
CA GLY A 76 -2.67 -17.72 13.56
C GLY A 76 -3.36 -18.15 12.26
N GLU A 77 -3.42 -19.45 11.98
CA GLU A 77 -4.10 -19.95 10.77
C GLU A 77 -5.61 -19.69 10.77
N ASN A 78 -6.27 -19.84 11.92
CA ASN A 78 -7.70 -19.55 12.03
C ASN A 78 -7.98 -18.06 11.86
N LEU A 79 -7.11 -17.21 12.41
CA LEU A 79 -7.19 -15.77 12.23
C LEU A 79 -7.02 -15.39 10.76
N VAL A 80 -6.02 -15.94 10.05
CA VAL A 80 -5.84 -15.70 8.60
C VAL A 80 -7.10 -16.08 7.82
N ARG A 81 -7.63 -17.30 8.04
CA ARG A 81 -8.85 -17.75 7.36
C ARG A 81 -10.05 -16.87 7.66
N TRP A 82 -10.19 -16.41 8.91
CA TRP A 82 -11.30 -15.54 9.30
C TRP A 82 -11.17 -14.14 8.70
N VAL A 83 -9.96 -13.56 8.69
CA VAL A 83 -9.69 -12.25 8.08
C VAL A 83 -10.01 -12.29 6.58
N VAL A 84 -9.48 -13.27 5.84
CA VAL A 84 -9.71 -13.39 4.38
C VAL A 84 -11.19 -13.59 4.04
N ARG A 85 -11.94 -14.30 4.89
CA ARG A 85 -13.38 -14.52 4.67
C ARG A 85 -14.24 -13.31 4.95
N ASN A 86 -13.82 -12.47 5.90
CA ASN A 86 -14.64 -11.34 6.36
C ASN A 86 -14.20 -10.01 5.79
N ILE A 87 -13.03 -9.94 5.16
CA ILE A 87 -12.59 -8.73 4.51
C ILE A 87 -13.49 -8.44 3.32
N HIS A 88 -14.14 -7.28 3.38
CA HIS A 88 -14.78 -6.67 2.23
C HIS A 88 -14.47 -5.19 2.24
N GLN A 89 -14.28 -4.65 1.05
CA GLN A 89 -13.91 -3.26 0.84
C GLN A 89 -14.77 -2.68 -0.27
N VAL A 90 -14.94 -1.36 -0.25
CA VAL A 90 -15.62 -0.62 -1.31
C VAL A 90 -14.85 -0.63 -2.63
N THR A 91 -13.54 -0.94 -2.59
CA THR A 91 -12.65 -1.08 -3.74
C THR A 91 -11.78 -2.31 -3.55
N VAL A 92 -11.44 -2.97 -4.66
CA VAL A 92 -10.54 -4.14 -4.66
C VAL A 92 -9.50 -3.97 -5.75
N TRP A 93 -8.28 -4.43 -5.48
CA TRP A 93 -7.26 -4.48 -6.52
C TRP A 93 -7.22 -5.86 -7.18
N LEU A 94 -7.31 -5.88 -8.51
CA LEU A 94 -7.24 -7.11 -9.27
C LEU A 94 -5.98 -7.13 -10.13
N THR A 95 -5.21 -8.21 -10.01
CA THR A 95 -4.10 -8.50 -10.91
C THR A 95 -4.54 -9.61 -11.87
N PRO A 96 -4.83 -9.29 -13.15
CA PRO A 96 -5.24 -10.31 -14.10
C PRO A 96 -4.09 -11.30 -14.35
N PRO A 97 -4.36 -12.61 -14.50
CA PRO A 97 -3.32 -13.64 -14.58
C PRO A 97 -2.58 -13.69 -15.92
N GLY A 98 -2.77 -12.70 -16.81
CA GLY A 98 -2.16 -12.66 -18.15
C GLY A 98 -2.71 -13.70 -19.14
N ILE A 99 -3.64 -14.55 -18.72
CA ILE A 99 -4.35 -15.53 -19.54
C ILE A 99 -5.86 -15.27 -19.49
N LYS A 100 -6.59 -15.77 -20.49
CA LYS A 100 -8.05 -15.74 -20.49
C LYS A 100 -8.55 -16.43 -19.22
N SER A 101 -9.28 -15.70 -18.39
CA SER A 101 -9.70 -16.15 -17.06
C SER A 101 -11.03 -15.53 -16.67
N LEU A 102 -11.70 -16.15 -15.71
CA LEU A 102 -12.95 -15.67 -15.12
C LEU A 102 -12.72 -14.88 -13.83
N THR A 103 -11.50 -14.38 -13.59
CA THR A 103 -11.15 -13.67 -12.35
C THR A 103 -11.98 -12.41 -12.12
N LEU A 104 -12.41 -11.75 -13.19
CA LEU A 104 -13.23 -10.54 -13.12
C LEU A 104 -14.74 -10.83 -12.98
N ALA A 105 -15.18 -12.04 -13.36
CA ALA A 105 -16.60 -12.37 -13.45
C ALA A 105 -17.38 -12.17 -12.13
N PRO A 106 -16.87 -12.59 -10.95
CA PRO A 106 -17.57 -12.40 -9.68
C PRO A 106 -17.79 -10.93 -9.30
N TYR A 107 -16.99 -10.02 -9.84
CA TYR A 107 -17.09 -8.60 -9.50
C TYR A 107 -18.07 -7.85 -10.41
N ILE A 108 -18.37 -8.38 -11.60
CA ILE A 108 -19.25 -7.76 -12.60
C ILE A 108 -20.67 -8.35 -12.58
N SER A 109 -20.83 -9.58 -12.08
CA SER A 109 -22.15 -10.24 -12.04
C SER A 109 -23.19 -9.49 -11.21
N ASP A 110 -22.75 -8.75 -10.21
CA ASP A 110 -23.61 -8.24 -9.14
C ASP A 110 -24.17 -6.83 -9.43
N GLY A 111 -23.76 -6.19 -10.53
CA GLY A 111 -24.28 -4.88 -10.92
C GLY A 111 -23.29 -4.02 -11.72
N PRO A 112 -23.56 -2.70 -11.82
CA PRO A 112 -22.65 -1.78 -12.46
C PRO A 112 -21.34 -1.66 -11.67
N VAL A 113 -20.21 -1.72 -12.38
CA VAL A 113 -18.87 -1.65 -11.79
C VAL A 113 -18.08 -0.51 -12.39
N LEU A 114 -17.38 0.23 -11.54
CA LEU A 114 -16.37 1.18 -11.96
C LEU A 114 -15.00 0.48 -11.98
N ILE A 115 -14.41 0.35 -13.17
CA ILE A 115 -13.09 -0.28 -13.35
C ILE A 115 -12.08 0.78 -13.75
N MET A 116 -10.98 0.85 -12.99
CA MET A 116 -9.86 1.75 -13.27
C MET A 116 -8.64 0.95 -13.70
N PHE A 117 -8.16 1.19 -14.91
CA PHE A 117 -6.91 0.63 -15.41
C PHE A 117 -5.75 1.60 -15.09
N THR A 118 -4.75 1.14 -14.35
CA THR A 118 -3.57 1.95 -14.01
C THR A 118 -2.29 1.15 -14.27
N PRO A 119 -1.27 1.73 -14.97
CA PRO A 119 -0.05 1.03 -15.36
C PRO A 119 0.89 0.75 -14.18
N THR A 120 0.69 1.42 -13.05
CA THR A 120 1.46 1.21 -11.82
C THR A 120 0.52 1.07 -10.64
N LEU A 121 1.00 0.40 -9.58
CA LEU A 121 0.44 0.45 -8.23
C LEU A 121 0.58 1.88 -7.68
N SER A 122 -0.20 2.82 -8.23
CA SER A 122 -0.33 4.17 -7.71
C SER A 122 -1.36 4.13 -6.58
N PHE A 123 -0.86 4.12 -5.34
CA PHE A 123 -1.73 4.20 -4.15
C PHE A 123 -2.62 5.44 -4.16
N GLN A 124 -2.23 6.52 -4.86
CA GLN A 124 -3.04 7.74 -4.97
C GLN A 124 -4.29 7.53 -5.81
N ASN A 125 -4.15 6.88 -6.97
CA ASN A 125 -5.30 6.56 -7.83
C ASN A 125 -6.26 5.61 -7.09
N TYR A 126 -5.70 4.67 -6.32
CA TYR A 126 -6.48 3.76 -5.49
C TYR A 126 -7.23 4.49 -4.36
N ASP A 127 -6.56 5.40 -3.64
CA ASP A 127 -7.16 6.20 -2.57
C ASP A 127 -8.28 7.11 -3.13
N MET A 128 -8.09 7.73 -4.30
CA MET A 128 -9.13 8.52 -4.99
C MET A 128 -10.35 7.67 -5.36
N LEU A 129 -10.13 6.49 -5.93
CA LEU A 129 -11.23 5.57 -6.25
C LEU A 129 -11.97 5.14 -4.98
N ARG A 130 -11.24 4.91 -3.88
CA ARG A 130 -11.78 4.51 -2.60
C ARG A 130 -12.63 5.61 -1.95
N GLU A 131 -12.21 6.87 -2.06
CA GLU A 131 -12.98 8.04 -1.62
C GLU A 131 -14.36 8.07 -2.31
N ILE A 132 -14.37 8.07 -3.64
CA ILE A 132 -15.60 8.10 -4.44
C ILE A 132 -16.49 6.90 -4.12
N ALA A 133 -15.88 5.72 -3.97
CA ALA A 133 -16.62 4.51 -3.63
C ALA A 133 -17.29 4.60 -2.24
N LEU A 134 -16.60 5.15 -1.23
CA LEU A 134 -17.21 5.37 0.10
C LEU A 134 -18.40 6.33 0.02
N GLU A 135 -18.31 7.41 -0.76
CA GLU A 135 -19.44 8.33 -0.95
C GLU A 135 -20.61 7.65 -1.66
N TYR A 136 -20.34 6.86 -2.70
CA TYR A 136 -21.36 6.11 -3.43
C TYR A 136 -22.10 5.11 -2.55
N TYR A 137 -21.37 4.32 -1.75
CA TYR A 137 -21.97 3.32 -0.86
C TYR A 137 -22.63 3.92 0.39
N ASN A 138 -22.39 5.20 0.72
CA ASN A 138 -22.95 5.85 1.90
C ASN A 138 -24.35 6.45 1.66
N CYS A 139 -25.28 5.68 1.07
CA CYS A 139 -26.63 6.17 0.75
C CYS A 139 -27.41 6.66 1.98
N GLN A 140 -27.15 6.08 3.15
CA GLN A 140 -27.80 6.43 4.43
C GLN A 140 -27.11 7.60 5.15
N LYS A 141 -26.04 8.17 4.58
CA LYS A 141 -25.28 9.29 5.15
C LYS A 141 -24.79 9.04 6.58
N HIS A 142 -24.27 7.83 6.84
CA HIS A 142 -23.62 7.53 8.10
C HIS A 142 -22.41 8.44 8.30
N GLN A 143 -22.38 9.12 9.45
CA GLN A 143 -21.34 10.08 9.79
C GLN A 143 -19.94 9.44 9.78
N SER A 144 -19.80 8.21 10.27
CA SER A 144 -18.52 7.49 10.32
C SER A 144 -17.92 7.26 8.93
N VAL A 145 -18.75 6.89 7.95
CA VAL A 145 -18.32 6.67 6.57
C VAL A 145 -17.94 7.99 5.90
N SER A 146 -18.72 9.05 6.12
CA SER A 146 -18.39 10.39 5.62
C SER A 146 -17.09 10.94 6.19
N LEU A 147 -16.84 10.73 7.49
CA LEU A 147 -15.59 11.11 8.14
C LEU A 147 -14.41 10.34 7.55
N LEU A 148 -14.58 9.05 7.27
CA LEU A 148 -13.54 8.24 6.64
C LEU A 148 -13.24 8.71 5.20
N ALA A 149 -14.28 8.99 4.40
CA ALA A 149 -14.11 9.51 3.04
C ALA A 149 -13.34 10.85 3.08
N ARG A 150 -13.75 11.78 3.94
CA ARG A 150 -13.08 13.08 4.11
C ARG A 150 -11.62 12.94 4.57
N TYR A 151 -11.34 11.99 5.46
CA TYR A 151 -9.98 11.71 5.92
C TYR A 151 -9.09 11.24 4.76
N ILE A 152 -9.61 10.36 3.90
CA ILE A 152 -8.90 9.89 2.70
C ILE A 152 -8.67 11.07 1.73
N ALA A 153 -9.71 11.87 1.47
CA ALA A 153 -9.64 13.04 0.60
C ALA A 153 -8.53 14.03 1.05
N TYR A 154 -8.51 14.35 2.35
CA TYR A 154 -7.50 15.25 2.92
C TYR A 154 -6.07 14.74 2.71
N HIS A 155 -5.82 13.46 2.96
CA HIS A 155 -4.49 12.88 2.73
C HIS A 155 -4.14 12.74 1.25
N LEU A 156 -5.13 12.59 0.37
CA LEU A 156 -4.91 12.61 -1.06
C LEU A 156 -4.45 14.00 -1.52
N GLU A 157 -5.10 15.07 -1.06
CA GLU A 157 -4.69 16.45 -1.35
C GLU A 157 -3.25 16.72 -0.91
N GLU A 158 -2.88 16.29 0.31
CA GLU A 158 -1.53 16.42 0.83
C GLU A 158 -0.50 15.71 -0.07
N LYS A 159 -0.78 14.46 -0.48
CA LYS A 159 0.08 13.68 -1.38
C LYS A 159 0.20 14.35 -2.76
N ILE A 160 -0.89 14.89 -3.30
CA ILE A 160 -0.88 15.59 -4.59
C ILE A 160 -0.02 16.84 -4.52
N LEU A 161 -0.12 17.62 -3.44
CA LEU A 161 0.72 18.79 -3.23
C LEU A 161 2.21 18.43 -3.14
N GLN A 162 2.54 17.36 -2.42
CA GLN A 162 3.91 16.85 -2.34
C GLN A 162 4.45 16.42 -3.71
N LEU A 163 3.64 15.73 -4.53
CA LEU A 163 4.04 15.37 -5.89
C LEU A 163 4.28 16.59 -6.77
N LYS A 164 3.37 17.56 -6.76
CA LYS A 164 3.55 18.82 -7.52
C LYS A 164 4.84 19.53 -7.12
N HIS A 165 5.17 19.55 -5.83
CA HIS A 165 6.42 20.12 -5.36
C HIS A 165 7.64 19.34 -5.87
N LEU A 166 7.58 18.01 -5.86
CA LEU A 166 8.66 17.15 -6.40
C LEU A 166 8.86 17.36 -7.89
N ASP A 167 7.78 17.50 -8.68
CA ASP A 167 7.86 17.74 -10.12
C ASP A 167 8.60 19.05 -10.41
N ILE A 168 8.28 20.13 -9.69
CA ILE A 168 8.96 21.43 -9.82
C ILE A 168 10.46 21.31 -9.48
N VAL A 169 10.81 20.54 -8.43
CA VAL A 169 12.21 20.31 -8.06
C VAL A 169 12.94 19.55 -9.17
N CYS A 170 12.34 18.50 -9.71
CA CYS A 170 12.96 17.69 -10.76
C CYS A 170 13.11 18.45 -12.09
N GLU A 171 12.16 19.31 -12.47
CA GLU A 171 12.28 20.18 -13.66
C GLU A 171 13.45 21.18 -13.52
N LYS A 172 13.61 21.77 -12.34
CA LYS A 172 14.75 22.64 -12.02
C LYS A 172 16.11 21.91 -12.04
N GLN A 173 16.13 20.60 -11.81
CA GLN A 173 17.35 19.81 -11.93
C GLN A 173 17.65 19.42 -13.37
N LYS A 174 16.65 19.01 -14.17
CA LYS A 174 16.84 18.71 -15.60
C LYS A 174 17.42 19.89 -16.37
N SER A 175 16.89 21.10 -16.11
CA SER A 175 17.41 22.36 -16.68
C SER A 175 18.84 22.71 -16.22
N LYS A 176 19.32 22.17 -15.09
CA LYS A 176 20.73 22.29 -14.67
C LYS A 176 21.63 21.24 -15.33
N GLU A 177 21.14 20.03 -15.58
CA GLU A 177 21.88 18.96 -16.26
C GLU A 177 22.04 19.23 -17.77
N GLU A 178 21.06 19.83 -18.44
CA GLU A 178 21.18 20.24 -19.86
C GLU A 178 22.26 21.31 -20.10
N ASN A 179 22.71 22.00 -19.04
CA ASN A 179 23.84 22.94 -19.10
C ASN A 179 25.22 22.28 -18.89
N PHE A 180 25.26 20.96 -18.66
CA PHE A 180 26.49 20.17 -18.67
C PHE A 180 26.55 19.32 -19.94
N ASN A 181 27.17 19.86 -20.99
CA ASN A 181 27.62 19.06 -22.13
C ASN A 181 28.68 18.06 -21.63
N ILE A 182 28.25 16.85 -21.26
CA ILE A 182 29.17 15.73 -21.06
C ILE A 182 29.57 15.28 -22.48
N PRO A 183 30.84 15.44 -22.90
CA PRO A 183 31.27 14.86 -24.17
C PRO A 183 31.20 13.35 -24.04
N VAL A 184 30.20 12.74 -24.67
CA VAL A 184 30.12 11.28 -24.81
C VAL A 184 31.25 10.86 -25.75
N GLN A 185 32.40 10.48 -25.19
CA GLN A 185 33.41 9.78 -25.96
C GLN A 185 32.99 8.32 -26.11
N ILE A 186 32.52 7.97 -27.30
CA ILE A 186 32.33 6.58 -27.70
C ILE A 186 33.72 5.96 -27.87
N ILE A 187 34.17 5.21 -26.87
CA ILE A 187 35.43 4.46 -26.96
C ILE A 187 35.18 3.20 -27.78
N ASN A 188 35.45 3.27 -29.09
CA ASN A 188 35.46 2.12 -30.00
C ASN A 188 36.76 1.31 -29.86
N GLN A 189 37.00 0.70 -28.69
CA GLN A 189 38.12 -0.24 -28.55
C GLN A 189 37.61 -1.64 -28.15
N PRO A 190 38.05 -2.71 -28.83
CA PRO A 190 37.69 -4.07 -28.46
C PRO A 190 38.27 -4.40 -27.08
N TRP A 191 37.48 -5.12 -26.28
CA TRP A 191 37.78 -5.46 -24.90
C TRP A 191 39.17 -6.07 -24.75
N ASN A 192 40.08 -5.33 -24.11
CA ASN A 192 41.35 -5.88 -23.67
C ASN A 192 41.28 -6.18 -22.17
N ASN A 193 41.51 -7.44 -21.82
CA ASN A 193 41.52 -7.94 -20.47
C ASN A 193 42.81 -7.49 -19.77
N SER A 194 42.76 -6.40 -19.03
CA SER A 194 43.83 -6.07 -18.07
C SER A 194 43.24 -5.48 -16.81
N SER A 195 43.37 -6.24 -15.73
CA SER A 195 43.16 -5.86 -14.35
C SER A 195 44.02 -4.64 -13.99
N PHE A 196 43.47 -3.44 -14.09
CA PHE A 196 44.11 -2.24 -13.55
C PHE A 196 43.06 -1.28 -13.01
N VAL A 197 42.92 -1.27 -11.68
CA VAL A 197 42.09 -0.33 -10.94
C VAL A 197 42.75 1.03 -11.00
N LYS A 198 42.22 1.95 -11.82
CA LYS A 198 42.39 3.39 -11.61
C LYS A 198 41.09 3.94 -11.04
N ASN A 199 41.21 4.58 -9.88
CA ASN A 199 40.17 5.28 -9.14
C ASN A 199 39.17 5.98 -10.08
N ARG A 200 38.02 5.34 -10.32
CA ARG A 200 36.84 6.08 -10.76
C ARG A 200 36.47 6.99 -9.60
N LYS A 201 36.57 8.30 -9.80
CA LYS A 201 35.75 9.22 -9.02
C LYS A 201 34.31 8.82 -9.31
N GLN A 202 33.69 8.06 -8.40
CA GLN A 202 32.24 7.99 -8.33
C GLN A 202 31.80 9.45 -8.20
N SER A 203 31.17 10.00 -9.23
CA SER A 203 30.34 11.18 -9.05
C SER A 203 29.33 10.80 -7.98
N LYS A 204 29.46 11.39 -6.79
CA LYS A 204 28.42 11.30 -5.76
C LYS A 204 27.18 11.90 -6.39
N LEU A 205 26.29 11.03 -6.88
CA LEU A 205 24.96 11.41 -7.28
C LEU A 205 24.33 12.08 -6.05
N GLY A 206 23.90 13.34 -6.18
CA GLY A 206 23.29 14.05 -5.06
C GLY A 206 22.04 13.30 -4.61
N TRP A 207 21.69 13.40 -3.32
CA TRP A 207 20.44 12.80 -2.81
C TRP A 207 19.22 13.20 -3.65
N ALA A 208 19.18 14.43 -4.16
CA ALA A 208 18.12 14.92 -5.04
C ALA A 208 18.11 14.25 -6.43
N ASP A 209 19.28 14.00 -7.03
CA ASP A 209 19.40 13.33 -8.34
C ASP A 209 18.91 11.87 -8.27
N SER A 210 19.10 11.20 -7.13
CA SER A 210 18.61 9.83 -6.91
C SER A 210 17.07 9.75 -6.87
N ILE A 211 16.39 10.80 -6.38
CA ILE A 211 14.93 10.87 -6.30
C ILE A 211 14.32 11.11 -7.69
N CYS A 212 14.93 11.98 -8.51
CA CYS A 212 14.43 12.27 -9.86
C CYS A 212 14.74 11.16 -10.89
N GLN A 213 15.86 10.42 -10.76
CA GLN A 213 16.17 9.29 -11.65
C GLN A 213 15.22 8.08 -11.46
N LEU A 214 14.72 7.87 -10.24
CA LEU A 214 13.65 6.88 -9.97
C LEU A 214 12.32 7.24 -10.65
N GLY A 215 12.06 8.53 -10.90
CA GLY A 215 10.92 9.02 -11.68
C GLY A 215 11.12 8.89 -13.20
N ALA A 216 12.33 9.17 -13.70
CA ALA A 216 12.64 9.10 -15.13
C ALA A 216 12.60 7.66 -15.68
N ASN A 217 13.08 6.67 -14.93
CA ASN A 217 13.04 5.26 -15.33
C ASN A 217 11.61 4.68 -15.44
N LYS A 218 10.59 5.35 -14.89
CA LYS A 218 9.18 4.97 -15.09
C LYS A 218 8.61 5.42 -16.44
N GLN A 219 9.11 6.51 -17.02
CA GLN A 219 8.65 6.99 -18.33
C GLN A 219 9.28 6.21 -19.50
N THR A 220 10.50 5.69 -19.33
CA THR A 220 11.20 4.98 -20.42
C THR A 220 10.65 3.56 -20.67
N ILE A 221 9.99 2.95 -19.69
CA ILE A 221 9.40 1.60 -19.83
C ILE A 221 8.04 1.63 -20.55
N LEU A 222 7.35 2.78 -20.58
CA LEU A 222 6.08 2.96 -21.30
C LEU A 222 6.23 2.93 -22.84
N ASN A 223 7.45 3.10 -23.36
CA ASN A 223 7.71 3.03 -24.81
C ASN A 223 7.98 1.61 -25.33
N TYR A 224 7.99 0.57 -24.47
CA TYR A 224 8.33 -0.80 -24.88
C TYR A 224 7.14 -1.77 -24.99
N TYR A 225 5.92 -1.33 -24.72
CA TYR A 225 4.72 -2.18 -24.87
C TYR A 225 3.61 -1.43 -25.61
N MET A 226 3.85 -1.19 -26.89
CA MET A 226 2.80 -0.97 -27.89
C MET A 226 2.87 -2.13 -28.89
N PHE A 227 2.18 -3.22 -28.57
CA PHE A 227 1.65 -4.22 -29.49
C PHE A 227 0.41 -4.86 -28.87
#